data_AF-A0A6N3ECD9-F1
#
_entry.id   AF-A0A6N3ECD9-F1
#
_cell.length_a   1.000
_cell.length_b   1.000
_cell.length_c   1.000
_cell.angle_alpha   90.00
_cell.angle_beta   90.00
_cell.angle_gamma   90.00
#
_symmetry.space_group_name_H-M   'P 1'
#
loop_
_entity.id
_entity.type
_entity.pdbx_description
1 polymer ?
#
loop_
_entity_poly.entity_id
_entity_poly.type
_entity_poly.pdbx_seq_one_letter_code
_entity_poly.pdbx_strand_id
1 'polypeptide(L)'
;MDIFKLGDKILALLEAVFGFWNNQISLVFAMLGQSPVSFKGGGPWAVIEGIEPVFVAVGSSLVVLFFVIGFCSESIDVKDEMRFESIFRMLIRLGL
;
A
#
# COMPACT_ATOMS: atom_id res chain seq x y z
N MET A 1 -20.83 53.13 30.89
CA MET A 1 -19.38 52.88 31.11
C MET A 1 -19.07 51.39 31.24
N ASP A 2 -20.01 50.56 31.74
CA ASP A 2 -19.81 49.11 31.91
C ASP A 2 -19.90 48.29 30.60
N ILE A 3 -20.61 48.78 29.59
CA ILE A 3 -20.69 48.12 28.27
C ILE A 3 -19.33 48.04 27.54
N PHE A 4 -18.48 49.05 27.71
CA PHE A 4 -17.13 49.06 27.15
C PHE A 4 -16.22 48.04 27.85
N LYS A 5 -16.32 47.92 29.18
CA LYS A 5 -15.61 46.89 29.96
C LYS A 5 -16.05 45.47 29.61
N LEU A 6 -17.32 45.29 29.21
CA LEU A 6 -17.83 44.01 28.73
C LEU A 6 -17.29 43.70 27.32
N GLY A 7 -17.24 44.69 26.44
CA GLY A 7 -16.63 44.59 25.11
C GLY A 7 -15.17 44.12 25.16
N ASP A 8 -14.35 44.72 26.04
CA ASP A 8 -12.94 44.33 26.22
C ASP A 8 -12.78 42.88 26.71
N LYS A 9 -13.66 42.44 27.62
CA LYS A 9 -13.67 41.04 28.10
C LYS A 9 -14.08 40.06 27.02
N ILE A 10 -15.05 40.42 26.18
CA ILE A 10 -15.48 39.60 25.04
C ILE A 10 -14.35 39.51 24.00
N LEU A 11 -13.68 40.62 23.72
CA LEU A 11 -12.54 40.65 22.80
C LEU A 11 -11.41 39.75 23.31
N ALA A 12 -11.03 39.87 24.59
CA ALA A 12 -9.98 39.03 25.17
C ALA A 12 -10.34 37.54 25.15
N LEU A 13 -11.61 37.20 25.37
CA LEU A 13 -12.09 35.81 25.26
C LEU A 13 -11.99 35.30 23.81
N LEU A 14 -12.44 36.10 22.84
CA LEU A 14 -12.38 35.75 21.42
C LEU A 14 -10.92 35.58 20.95
N GLU A 15 -10.02 36.48 21.32
CA GLU A 15 -8.59 36.37 21.02
C GLU A 15 -7.99 35.10 21.61
N ALA A 16 -8.34 34.74 22.85
CA ALA A 16 -7.88 33.50 23.48
C ALA A 16 -8.41 32.25 22.75
N VAL A 17 -9.70 32.22 22.41
CA VAL A 17 -10.33 31.08 21.71
C VAL A 17 -9.78 30.93 20.29
N PHE A 18 -9.65 32.03 19.54
CA PHE A 18 -9.09 31.97 18.19
C PHE A 18 -7.59 31.67 18.20
N GLY A 19 -6.85 32.16 19.19
CA GLY A 19 -5.46 31.78 19.41
C GLY A 19 -5.31 30.28 19.66
N PHE A 20 -6.14 29.71 20.53
CA PHE A 20 -6.18 28.27 20.78
C PHE A 20 -6.54 27.49 19.50
N TRP A 21 -7.58 27.90 18.78
CA TRP A 21 -8.01 27.27 17.53
C TRP A 21 -6.88 27.24 16.50
N ASN A 22 -6.23 28.38 16.26
CA ASN A 22 -5.13 28.48 15.30
C ASN A 22 -3.96 27.54 15.66
N ASN A 23 -3.63 27.42 16.94
CA ASN A 23 -2.61 26.49 17.42
C ASN A 23 -3.00 25.03 17.19
N GLN A 24 -4.26 24.65 17.47
CA GLN A 24 -4.72 23.28 17.24
C GLN A 24 -4.74 22.92 15.75
N ILE A 25 -5.25 23.82 14.91
CA ILE A 25 -5.27 23.62 13.45
C ILE A 25 -3.83 23.50 12.90
N SER A 26 -2.92 24.35 13.36
CA SER A 26 -1.50 24.26 12.98
C SER A 26 -0.89 22.90 13.35
N LEU A 27 -1.17 22.38 14.55
CA LEU A 27 -0.70 21.08 14.99
C LEU A 27 -1.28 19.93 14.16
N VAL A 28 -2.58 19.98 13.83
CA VAL A 28 -3.22 18.98 12.95
C VAL A 28 -2.55 18.96 11.57
N PHE A 29 -2.33 20.14 10.97
CA PHE A 29 -1.63 20.22 9.69
C PHE A 29 -0.17 19.75 9.77
N ALA A 30 0.53 20.05 10.87
CA ALA A 30 1.88 19.54 11.10
C ALA A 30 1.90 17.99 11.16
N MET A 31 0.92 17.38 11.82
CA MET A 31 0.79 15.91 11.88
C MET A 31 0.42 15.31 10.52
N LEU A 32 -0.45 15.95 9.74
CA LEU A 32 -0.80 15.50 8.39
C LEU A 32 0.38 15.62 7.41
N GLY A 33 1.26 16.60 7.62
CA GLY A 33 2.48 16.79 6.82
C GLY A 33 3.65 15.89 7.23
N GLN A 34 3.54 15.13 8.33
CA GLN A 34 4.60 14.20 8.73
C GLN A 34 4.67 13.00 7.81
N SER A 35 5.90 12.59 7.49
CA SER A 35 6.13 11.35 6.75
C SER A 35 5.70 10.14 7.58
N PRO A 36 5.10 9.10 6.98
CA PRO A 36 4.72 7.88 7.67
C PRO A 36 5.87 7.22 8.46
N VAL A 37 7.10 7.29 7.91
CA VAL A 37 8.33 6.77 8.55
C VAL A 37 8.64 7.41 9.89
N SER A 38 8.22 8.65 10.13
CA SER A 38 8.47 9.40 11.37
C SER A 38 7.24 9.51 12.26
N PHE A 39 6.06 9.16 11.74
CA PHE A 39 4.81 9.20 12.49
C PHE A 39 4.86 8.26 13.69
N LYS A 40 4.61 8.81 14.90
CA LYS A 40 4.70 8.09 16.18
C LYS A 40 6.02 7.31 16.35
N GLY A 41 7.14 7.89 15.90
CA GLY A 41 8.47 7.27 15.99
C GLY A 41 8.69 6.11 15.01
N GLY A 42 7.87 6.01 13.96
CA GLY A 42 8.03 5.01 12.91
C GLY A 42 7.50 3.62 13.24
N GLY A 43 7.01 3.40 14.47
CA GLY A 43 6.47 2.10 14.89
C GLY A 43 5.36 1.56 13.97
N PRO A 44 4.31 2.34 13.66
CA PRO A 44 3.27 1.91 12.74
C PRO A 44 3.80 1.59 11.33
N TRP A 45 4.78 2.36 10.86
CA TRP A 45 5.39 2.16 9.54
C TRP A 45 6.25 0.90 9.50
N ALA A 46 7.00 0.60 10.56
CA ALA A 46 7.79 -0.63 10.67
C ALA A 46 6.94 -1.90 10.57
N VAL A 47 5.69 -1.87 11.03
CA VAL A 47 4.75 -2.98 10.85
C VAL A 47 4.38 -3.16 9.37
N ILE A 48 4.19 -2.05 8.65
CA ILE A 48 3.87 -2.06 7.22
C ILE A 48 5.08 -2.56 6.41
N GLU A 49 6.29 -2.08 6.72
CA GLU A 49 7.52 -2.57 6.11
C GLU A 49 7.75 -4.05 6.40
N GLY A 50 7.37 -4.54 7.58
CA GLY A 50 7.51 -5.96 7.93
C GLY A 50 6.58 -6.88 7.13
N ILE A 51 5.39 -6.40 6.73
CA ILE A 51 4.40 -7.22 6.02
C ILE A 51 4.53 -7.13 4.49
N GLU A 52 5.05 -6.02 3.96
CA GLU A 52 5.31 -5.80 2.54
C GLU A 52 6.05 -6.97 1.85
N PRO A 53 7.20 -7.48 2.35
CA PRO A 53 7.94 -8.54 1.67
C PRO A 53 7.14 -9.84 1.57
N VAL A 54 6.24 -10.11 2.53
CA VAL A 54 5.38 -11.30 2.49
C VAL A 54 4.37 -11.20 1.35
N PHE A 55 3.72 -10.04 1.19
CA PHE A 55 2.79 -9.82 0.08
C PHE A 55 3.50 -9.84 -1.27
N VAL A 56 4.70 -9.26 -1.37
CA VAL A 56 5.51 -9.30 -2.59
C VAL A 56 5.90 -10.73 -2.94
N ALA A 57 6.33 -11.54 -1.97
CA ALA A 57 6.68 -12.95 -2.19
C ALA A 57 5.46 -13.79 -2.65
N VAL A 58 4.32 -13.66 -1.97
CA VAL A 58 3.10 -14.39 -2.34
C VAL A 58 2.56 -13.92 -3.69
N GLY A 59 2.52 -12.61 -3.93
CA GLY A 59 2.04 -12.05 -5.19
C GLY A 59 2.92 -12.46 -6.37
N SER A 60 4.23 -12.32 -6.25
CA SER A 60 5.18 -12.70 -7.31
C SER A 60 5.12 -14.19 -7.64
N SER A 61 5.05 -15.07 -6.63
CA SER A 61 4.92 -16.51 -6.84
C SER A 61 3.62 -16.89 -7.56
N LEU A 62 2.48 -16.31 -7.17
CA LEU A 62 1.19 -16.54 -7.83
C LEU A 62 1.21 -16.07 -9.29
N VAL A 63 1.80 -14.90 -9.57
CA VAL A 63 1.92 -14.38 -10.94
C VAL A 63 2.71 -15.35 -11.82
N VAL A 64 3.83 -15.90 -11.33
CA VAL A 64 4.62 -16.89 -12.06
C VAL A 64 3.82 -18.17 -12.31
N LEU A 65 3.11 -18.69 -11.31
CA LEU A 65 2.31 -19.90 -11.45
C LEU A 65 1.18 -19.73 -12.48
N PHE A 66 0.42 -18.65 -12.40
CA PHE A 66 -0.65 -18.38 -13.35
C PHE A 66 -0.12 -18.08 -14.76
N PHE A 67 1.05 -17.45 -14.87
CA PHE A 67 1.70 -17.26 -16.16
C PHE A 67 2.04 -18.60 -16.81
N VAL A 68 2.64 -19.55 -16.08
CA VAL A 68 2.98 -20.88 -16.63
C VAL A 68 1.71 -21.65 -17.01
N ILE A 69 0.66 -21.64 -16.17
CA ILE A 69 -0.61 -22.31 -16.47
C ILE A 69 -1.25 -21.72 -17.74
N GLY A 70 -1.28 -20.39 -17.85
CA GLY A 70 -1.80 -19.70 -19.04
C GLY A 70 -0.97 -20.00 -20.29
N PHE A 71 0.35 -19.94 -20.17
CA PHE A 71 1.27 -20.26 -21.26
C PHE A 71 1.11 -21.69 -21.74
N CYS A 72 1.01 -22.67 -20.83
CA CYS A 72 0.74 -24.06 -21.18
C CYS A 72 -0.65 -24.24 -21.82
N SER A 73 -1.68 -23.52 -21.35
CA SER A 73 -3.03 -23.61 -21.93
C SER A 73 -3.15 -22.98 -23.31
N GLU A 74 -2.34 -21.97 -23.63
CA GLU A 74 -2.36 -21.28 -24.93
C GLU A 74 -1.38 -21.91 -25.93
N SER A 75 -0.26 -22.45 -25.45
CA SER A 75 0.84 -22.97 -26.30
C SER A 75 0.79 -24.48 -26.51
N ILE A 76 0.09 -25.23 -25.66
CA ILE A 76 -0.05 -26.68 -25.78
C ILE A 76 -1.47 -26.97 -26.27
N ASP A 77 -1.60 -27.38 -27.53
CA ASP A 77 -2.77 -28.17 -27.94
C ASP A 77 -2.63 -29.55 -27.26
N VAL A 78 -3.01 -29.62 -25.97
CA VAL A 78 -2.85 -30.82 -25.12
C VAL A 78 -3.49 -32.03 -25.79
N LYS A 79 -4.48 -31.81 -26.63
CA LYS A 79 -5.22 -32.85 -27.33
C LYS A 79 -4.42 -33.48 -28.47
N ASP A 80 -3.49 -32.76 -29.11
CA ASP A 80 -2.70 -33.25 -30.24
C ASP A 80 -1.28 -33.69 -29.83
N GLU A 81 -0.68 -33.06 -28.80
CA GLU A 81 0.66 -33.42 -28.30
C GLU A 81 0.69 -34.54 -27.25
N MET A 82 -0.42 -34.82 -26.53
CA MET A 82 -0.52 -36.01 -25.68
C MET A 82 -0.76 -37.30 -26.49
N ARG A 83 -0.89 -37.22 -27.81
CA ARG A 83 -0.89 -38.38 -28.69
C ARG A 83 0.49 -39.03 -28.56
N PHE A 84 0.50 -40.31 -28.16
CA PHE A 84 1.71 -41.08 -27.82
C PHE A 84 2.83 -40.96 -28.87
N GLU A 85 2.44 -40.78 -30.14
CA GLU A 85 3.31 -40.58 -31.30
C GLU A 85 4.19 -39.30 -31.23
N SER A 86 3.66 -38.19 -30.71
CA SER A 86 4.41 -36.92 -30.57
C SER A 86 5.41 -36.96 -29.42
N ILE A 87 5.01 -37.57 -28.29
CA ILE A 87 5.90 -37.76 -27.11
C ILE A 87 7.09 -38.64 -27.49
N PHE A 88 6.85 -39.76 -28.19
CA PHE A 88 7.91 -40.69 -28.60
C PHE A 88 8.86 -40.05 -29.62
N ARG A 89 8.34 -39.22 -30.54
CA ARG A 89 9.14 -38.48 -31.52
C ARG A 89 10.00 -37.39 -30.87
N MET A 90 9.49 -36.71 -29.83
CA MET A 90 10.28 -35.76 -29.03
C MET A 90 11.38 -36.46 -28.23
N LEU A 91 11.09 -37.61 -27.61
CA LEU A 91 12.08 -38.40 -26.85
C LEU A 91 13.23 -38.92 -27.72
N ILE A 92 12.96 -39.39 -28.94
CA ILE A 92 14.01 -39.84 -29.88
C ILE A 92 14.90 -38.68 -30.34
N ARG A 93 14.35 -37.48 -30.53
CA ARG A 93 15.11 -36.29 -30.96
C ARG A 93 16.01 -35.70 -29.85
N LEU A 94 15.65 -35.88 -28.58
CA LEU A 94 16.45 -35.44 -27.44
C LEU A 94 17.58 -36.42 -27.07
N GLY A 95 17.47 -37.69 -27.48
CA GLY A 95 18.49 -38.72 -27.27
C GLY A 95 19.55 -38.84 -28.37
N LEU A 96 19.47 -38.00 -29.42
CA LEU A 96 20.45 -37.82 -30.49
C LEU A 96 21.15 -36.49 -30.31
#